data_AF-X1D064-F1
#
_entry.id   AF-X1D064-F1
#
_cell.length_a   1.000
_cell.length_b   1.000
_cell.length_c   1.000
_cell.angle_alpha   90.00
_cell.angle_beta   90.00
_cell.angle_gamma   90.00
#
_symmetry.space_group_name_H-M   'P 1'
#
loop_
_entity.id
_entity.type
_entity.pdbx_description
1 polymer ?
#
loop_
_entity_poly.entity_id
_entity_poly.type
_entity_poly.pdbx_seq_one_letter_code
_entity_poly.pdbx_strand_id
1 'polypeptide(L)'
;DDISAGQEIETTINGITGYAYKIMFSVQLETTYVYIDAIYGIPRARTPDNDYKFSLKYLNRALWFNSQKDKEYNRVDYSAANAPDVYNGEDASGYFNERSLYFGGSEPLVGGVELFNQRGQEVSTVALVFKNSETYMLTGDNPENFRILPVSHSIGCPASLTITSAEVAYKALDAPAQNVAMWLSDKGPMMFINNTIRAIPGVENFFDTSLDVATSIHP
;
A
#
# COMPACT_ATOMS: atom_id res chain seq x y z
N ASP A 1 35.97 10.66 30.44
CA ASP A 1 34.54 10.80 30.75
C ASP A 1 33.92 9.44 30.95
N ASP A 2 33.38 9.24 32.15
CA ASP A 2 33.05 7.94 32.73
C ASP A 2 31.67 7.48 32.27
N ILE A 3 31.63 6.72 31.17
CA ILE A 3 30.41 6.07 30.70
C ILE A 3 30.13 4.89 31.65
N SER A 4 29.02 4.95 32.38
CA SER A 4 28.60 3.86 33.25
C SER A 4 27.95 2.73 32.45
N ALA A 5 28.03 1.49 32.96
CA ALA A 5 27.47 0.32 32.29
C ALA A 5 25.96 0.50 32.05
N GLY A 6 25.51 0.27 30.81
CA GLY A 6 24.09 0.34 30.45
C GLY A 6 23.55 1.74 30.14
N GLN A 7 24.39 2.77 30.07
CA GLN A 7 23.98 4.08 29.54
C GLN A 7 24.10 4.14 28.01
N GLU A 8 23.06 4.67 27.37
CA GLU A 8 23.05 5.02 25.95
C GLU A 8 23.62 6.43 25.78
N ILE A 9 24.66 6.58 24.95
CA ILE A 9 25.26 7.88 24.67
C ILE A 9 25.24 8.12 23.16
N GLU A 10 24.58 9.19 22.75
CA GLU A 10 24.65 9.64 21.36
C GLU A 10 26.10 10.01 21.02
N THR A 11 26.66 9.39 19.99
CA THR A 11 28.05 9.59 19.58
C THR A 11 28.14 9.53 18.07
N THR A 12 29.01 10.38 17.52
CA THR A 12 29.38 10.34 16.10
C THR A 12 30.76 9.69 15.95
N ILE A 13 30.83 8.54 15.29
CA ILE A 13 32.09 7.86 14.95
C ILE A 13 32.21 7.83 13.44
N ASN A 14 33.31 8.35 12.88
CA ASN A 14 33.57 8.39 11.44
C ASN A 14 32.43 9.04 10.61
N GLY A 15 31.76 10.06 11.17
CA GLY A 15 30.67 10.77 10.51
C GLY A 15 29.30 10.06 10.57
N ILE A 16 29.21 8.91 11.25
CA ILE A 16 27.94 8.20 11.49
C ILE A 16 27.52 8.50 12.93
N THR A 17 26.36 9.14 13.09
CA THR A 17 25.75 9.39 14.40
C THR A 17 24.88 8.21 14.80
N GLY A 18 25.09 7.69 16.01
CA GLY A 18 24.29 6.62 16.60
C GLY A 18 24.41 6.60 18.11
N TYR A 19 23.85 5.56 18.75
CA TYR A 19 24.01 5.35 20.19
C TYR A 19 25.16 4.38 20.44
N ALA A 20 26.14 4.80 21.24
CA ALA A 20 27.23 3.95 21.71
C ALA A 20 26.85 3.31 23.05
N TYR A 21 27.20 2.03 23.20
CA TYR A 21 27.01 1.26 24.42
C TYR A 21 28.36 0.80 24.93
N LYS A 22 28.61 0.96 26.23
CA LYS A 22 29.80 0.39 26.89
C LYS A 22 29.46 -0.97 27.46
N ILE A 23 30.06 -2.00 26.88
CA ILE A 23 30.01 -3.37 27.41
C ILE A 23 31.16 -3.53 28.41
N MET A 24 30.86 -3.92 29.64
CA MET A 24 31.86 -4.22 30.65
C MET A 24 31.44 -5.44 31.48
N PHE A 25 32.43 -6.22 31.89
CA PHE A 25 32.21 -7.36 32.77
C PHE A 25 32.16 -6.87 34.23
N SER A 26 31.15 -7.30 34.97
CA SER A 26 30.96 -6.94 36.38
C SER A 26 31.93 -7.66 37.33
N VAL A 27 32.66 -8.65 36.82
CA VAL A 27 33.60 -9.48 37.56
C VAL A 27 34.85 -9.77 36.73
N GLN A 28 35.94 -10.13 37.40
CA GLN A 28 37.13 -10.63 36.75
C GLN A 28 36.84 -12.02 36.17
N LEU A 29 37.02 -12.17 34.86
CA LEU A 29 36.77 -13.44 34.17
C LEU A 29 37.95 -14.39 34.41
N GLU A 30 37.66 -15.66 34.66
CA GLU A 30 38.64 -16.67 35.10
C GLU A 30 39.60 -17.14 33.99
N THR A 31 39.30 -16.84 32.72
CA THR A 31 40.08 -17.29 31.57
C THR A 31 40.83 -16.14 30.89
N THR A 32 42.06 -16.41 30.44
CA THR A 32 42.93 -15.44 29.73
C THR A 32 42.37 -14.97 28.39
N TYR A 33 41.42 -15.70 27.79
CA TYR A 33 40.82 -15.36 26.51
C TYR A 33 39.30 -15.35 26.63
N VAL A 34 38.71 -14.17 26.50
CA VAL A 34 37.27 -13.98 26.40
C VAL A 34 36.98 -13.33 25.07
N TYR A 35 36.16 -14.00 24.27
CA TYR A 35 35.74 -13.53 22.97
C TYR A 35 34.28 -13.13 23.03
N ILE A 36 33.98 -11.95 22.49
CA ILE A 36 32.61 -11.58 22.18
C ILE A 36 32.30 -12.25 20.84
N ASP A 37 31.50 -13.30 20.88
CA ASP A 37 31.16 -14.10 19.69
C ASP A 37 30.18 -13.36 18.77
N ALA A 38 29.17 -12.70 19.35
CA ALA A 38 28.24 -11.88 18.59
C ALA A 38 27.69 -10.71 19.40
N ILE A 39 27.45 -9.60 18.72
CA ILE A 39 26.67 -8.47 19.22
C ILE A 39 25.52 -8.27 18.24
N TYR A 40 24.30 -8.34 18.73
CA TYR A 40 23.10 -8.00 17.98
C TYR A 40 22.38 -6.85 18.66
N GLY A 41 21.97 -5.85 17.88
CA GLY A 41 21.00 -4.86 18.34
C GLY A 41 19.60 -5.42 18.22
N ILE A 42 18.69 -5.01 19.12
CA ILE A 42 17.26 -5.16 18.89
C ILE A 42 16.82 -3.93 18.09
N PRO A 43 16.34 -4.08 16.85
CA PRO A 43 15.84 -2.95 16.09
C PRO A 43 14.69 -2.30 16.86
N ARG A 44 14.71 -0.96 16.97
CA ARG A 44 13.60 -0.21 17.55
C ARG A 44 12.30 -0.62 16.85
N ALA A 45 11.25 -0.90 17.61
CA ALA A 45 9.92 -1.13 17.06
C ALA A 45 9.52 0.10 16.22
N ARG A 46 9.25 -0.11 14.94
CA ARG A 46 8.82 0.96 14.05
C ARG A 46 7.31 1.06 14.11
N THR A 47 6.84 2.23 14.48
CA THR A 47 5.52 2.73 14.13
C THR A 47 5.63 3.56 12.85
N PRO A 48 4.63 3.53 11.96
CA PRO A 48 4.55 4.50 10.87
C PRO A 48 4.46 5.92 11.45
N ASP A 49 5.57 6.68 11.47
CA ASP A 49 5.65 8.04 12.04
C ASP A 49 5.15 9.14 11.07
N ASN A 50 4.27 8.76 10.15
CA ASN A 50 3.74 9.59 9.09
C ASN A 50 2.20 9.52 9.08
N ASP A 51 1.58 10.58 8.58
CA ASP A 51 0.14 10.68 8.43
C ASP A 51 -0.25 10.17 7.04
N TYR A 52 -1.11 9.16 6.99
CA TYR A 52 -1.62 8.57 5.75
C TYR A 52 -3.09 8.90 5.59
N LYS A 53 -3.53 9.07 4.33
CA LYS A 53 -4.92 9.46 4.04
C LYS A 53 -5.89 8.30 4.18
N PHE A 54 -5.47 7.09 3.82
CA PHE A 54 -6.30 5.89 3.89
C PHE A 54 -5.42 4.62 3.95
N SER A 55 -6.05 3.50 4.26
CA SER A 55 -5.42 2.18 4.26
C SER A 55 -6.16 1.19 3.37
N LEU A 56 -5.44 0.15 2.94
CA LEU A 56 -5.99 -0.99 2.23
C LEU A 56 -5.35 -2.26 2.80
N LYS A 57 -6.14 -3.32 2.91
CA LYS A 57 -5.58 -4.66 3.14
C LYS A 57 -5.23 -5.26 1.78
N TYR A 58 -4.00 -5.77 1.63
CA TYR A 58 -3.59 -6.51 0.44
C TYR A 58 -2.77 -7.73 0.85
N LEU A 59 -3.21 -8.94 0.50
CA LEU A 59 -2.50 -10.19 0.81
C LEU A 59 -2.12 -10.33 2.29
N ASN A 60 -3.06 -10.02 3.19
CA ASN A 60 -2.86 -9.99 4.65
C ASN A 60 -1.74 -9.04 5.12
N ARG A 61 -1.44 -7.99 4.34
CA ARG A 61 -0.61 -6.85 4.74
C ARG A 61 -1.50 -5.63 4.94
N ALA A 62 -1.13 -4.77 5.87
CA ALA A 62 -1.66 -3.43 5.96
C ALA A 62 -0.85 -2.53 5.00
N LEU A 63 -1.52 -1.86 4.07
CA LEU A 63 -0.93 -0.84 3.22
C LEU A 63 -1.46 0.54 3.64
N TRP A 64 -0.57 1.51 3.72
CA TRP A 64 -0.83 2.89 4.12
C TRP A 64 -0.49 3.84 2.97
N PHE A 65 -1.47 4.62 2.54
CA PHE A 65 -1.39 5.37 1.28
C PHE A 65 -1.31 6.86 1.53
N ASN A 66 -0.62 7.54 0.61
CA ASN A 66 -0.61 9.00 0.51
C ASN A 66 -0.01 9.66 1.76
N SER A 67 1.33 9.55 1.85
CA SER A 67 2.16 10.10 2.91
C SER A 67 2.07 11.64 2.92
N GLN A 68 1.44 12.19 3.95
CA GLN A 68 1.18 13.64 4.06
C GLN A 68 2.39 14.39 4.60
N LYS A 69 3.05 13.85 5.64
CA LYS A 69 4.14 14.53 6.35
C LYS A 69 5.37 14.72 5.45
N ASP A 70 5.73 13.66 4.72
CA ASP A 70 6.87 13.68 3.80
C ASP A 70 6.52 14.32 2.44
N LYS A 71 5.24 14.66 2.22
CA LYS A 71 4.69 15.19 0.96
C LYS A 71 4.88 14.25 -0.25
N GLU A 72 4.95 12.95 0.02
CA GLU A 72 5.04 11.90 -0.98
C GLU A 72 3.65 11.28 -1.21
N TYR A 73 2.78 12.04 -1.86
CA TYR A 73 1.36 11.69 -1.96
C TYR A 73 1.06 10.46 -2.83
N ASN A 74 2.03 10.05 -3.64
CA ASN A 74 2.00 8.84 -4.47
C ASN A 74 2.66 7.62 -3.81
N ARG A 75 3.11 7.75 -2.55
CA ARG A 75 3.79 6.69 -1.81
C ARG A 75 2.82 5.80 -1.04
N VAL A 76 3.20 4.54 -0.92
CA VAL A 76 2.53 3.52 -0.12
C VAL A 76 3.54 2.76 0.72
N ASP A 77 3.28 2.70 2.02
CA ASP A 77 4.04 1.89 2.95
C ASP A 77 3.26 0.64 3.31
N TYR A 78 3.94 -0.44 3.66
CA TYR A 78 3.29 -1.72 3.95
C TYR A 78 3.95 -2.45 5.11
N SER A 79 3.13 -3.25 5.79
CA SER A 79 3.58 -4.17 6.83
C SER A 79 4.16 -5.47 6.24
N ALA A 80 4.82 -6.24 7.10
CA ALA A 80 5.16 -7.63 6.81
C ALA A 80 3.91 -8.48 6.55
N ALA A 81 4.08 -9.58 5.80
CA ALA A 81 3.02 -10.52 5.48
C ALA A 81 2.46 -11.16 6.75
N ASN A 82 1.13 -11.25 6.85
CA ASN A 82 0.42 -11.87 7.97
C ASN A 82 0.72 -11.22 9.35
N ALA A 83 1.35 -10.05 9.37
CA ALA A 83 1.70 -9.28 10.55
C ALA A 83 1.40 -7.79 10.28
N PRO A 84 0.12 -7.38 10.29
CA PRO A 84 -0.31 -6.03 9.90
C PRO A 84 0.20 -4.90 10.81
N ASP A 85 0.80 -5.25 11.94
CA ASP A 85 1.39 -4.40 12.95
C ASP A 85 2.93 -4.36 12.90
N VAL A 86 3.57 -5.12 12.00
CA VAL A 86 5.03 -5.21 11.89
C VAL A 86 5.51 -4.45 10.66
N TYR A 87 6.30 -3.39 10.89
CA TYR A 87 6.89 -2.53 9.85
C TYR A 87 8.41 -2.62 9.75
N ASN A 88 9.00 -3.57 10.48
CA ASN A 88 10.43 -3.84 10.49
C ASN A 88 10.76 -5.06 9.62
N GLY A 89 11.98 -5.10 9.10
CA GLY A 89 12.52 -6.24 8.35
C GLY A 89 12.34 -6.12 6.83
N GLU A 90 12.89 -7.10 6.13
CA GLU A 90 12.97 -7.12 4.66
C GLU A 90 11.60 -7.26 3.99
N ASP A 91 10.62 -7.83 4.68
CA ASP A 91 9.28 -8.07 4.16
C ASP A 91 8.29 -6.91 4.39
N ALA A 92 8.73 -5.82 5.02
CA ALA A 92 7.95 -4.58 5.19
C ALA A 92 8.52 -3.47 4.29
N SER A 93 7.95 -2.26 4.33
CA SER A 93 8.53 -1.09 3.63
C SER A 93 9.95 -0.71 4.09
N GLY A 94 10.52 -1.48 5.03
CA GLY A 94 11.91 -1.44 5.43
C GLY A 94 12.18 -0.42 6.53
N TYR A 95 13.45 -0.28 6.89
CA TYR A 95 13.90 0.82 7.73
C TYR A 95 13.90 2.11 6.89
N PHE A 96 13.41 3.23 7.43
CA PHE A 96 13.29 4.51 6.72
C PHE A 96 12.63 4.48 5.32
N ASN A 97 11.68 3.56 5.06
CA ASN A 97 10.85 3.57 3.84
C ASN A 97 11.60 3.24 2.55
N GLU A 98 12.79 2.63 2.67
CA GLU A 98 13.64 2.28 1.53
C GLU A 98 12.95 1.38 0.51
N ARG A 99 11.93 0.62 0.93
CA ARG A 99 11.18 -0.31 0.09
C ARG A 99 9.74 0.13 -0.18
N SER A 100 9.41 1.39 0.11
CA SER A 100 8.08 1.93 -0.14
C SER A 100 7.72 1.91 -1.63
N LEU A 101 6.44 1.77 -1.90
CA LEU A 101 5.91 1.69 -3.25
C LEU A 101 5.50 3.07 -3.75
N TYR A 102 5.83 3.40 -5.00
CA TYR A 102 5.51 4.70 -5.60
C TYR A 102 4.65 4.52 -6.86
N PHE A 103 3.44 5.04 -6.84
CA PHE A 103 2.42 4.84 -7.87
C PHE A 103 2.39 5.99 -8.88
N GLY A 104 3.40 6.06 -9.74
CA GLY A 104 3.50 7.04 -10.84
C GLY A 104 3.50 8.51 -10.39
N GLY A 105 4.02 9.41 -11.24
CA GLY A 105 3.96 10.87 -11.04
C GLY A 105 4.23 11.36 -9.62
N SER A 106 3.56 12.42 -9.18
CA SER A 106 3.58 12.93 -7.80
C SER A 106 2.17 13.23 -7.26
N GLU A 107 1.14 12.93 -8.06
CA GLU A 107 -0.24 13.23 -7.75
C GLU A 107 -0.75 12.32 -6.62
N PRO A 108 -1.65 12.83 -5.76
CA PRO A 108 -2.14 12.08 -4.61
C PRO A 108 -2.92 10.82 -4.97
N LEU A 109 -2.63 9.73 -4.25
CA LEU A 109 -3.50 8.55 -4.22
C LEU A 109 -4.76 8.87 -3.43
N VAL A 110 -5.91 8.43 -3.92
CA VAL A 110 -7.21 8.83 -3.38
C VAL A 110 -8.05 7.68 -2.86
N GLY A 111 -7.77 6.45 -3.30
CA GLY A 111 -8.42 5.24 -2.80
C GLY A 111 -7.83 3.98 -3.42
N GLY A 112 -8.33 2.83 -2.97
CA GLY A 112 -7.94 1.54 -3.51
C GLY A 112 -8.89 0.43 -3.06
N VAL A 113 -8.80 -0.72 -3.73
CA VAL A 113 -9.60 -1.91 -3.42
C VAL A 113 -8.83 -3.17 -3.79
N GLU A 114 -8.92 -4.19 -2.95
CA GLU A 114 -8.38 -5.52 -3.24
C GLU A 114 -9.42 -6.32 -4.01
N LEU A 115 -8.99 -7.01 -5.07
CA LEU A 115 -9.79 -7.95 -5.83
C LEU A 115 -9.15 -9.32 -5.76
N PHE A 116 -9.93 -10.29 -5.30
CA PHE A 116 -9.59 -11.70 -5.32
C PHE A 116 -10.40 -12.41 -6.40
N ASN A 117 -9.75 -13.09 -7.32
CA ASN A 117 -10.42 -13.83 -8.39
C ASN A 117 -9.82 -15.23 -8.52
N GLN A 118 -10.67 -16.20 -8.86
CA GLN A 118 -10.25 -17.54 -9.23
C GLN A 118 -10.68 -17.83 -10.67
N ARG A 119 -9.72 -18.18 -11.53
CA ARG A 119 -9.97 -18.57 -12.91
C ARG A 119 -9.44 -19.99 -13.14
N GLY A 120 -10.32 -20.97 -13.03
CA GLY A 120 -9.95 -22.38 -13.08
C GLY A 120 -9.09 -22.76 -11.86
N GLN A 121 -7.83 -23.13 -12.10
CA GLN A 121 -6.86 -23.48 -11.06
C GLN A 121 -5.99 -22.28 -10.62
N GLU A 122 -6.06 -21.16 -11.35
CA GLU A 122 -5.29 -19.96 -11.01
C GLU A 122 -6.10 -19.07 -10.06
N VAL A 123 -5.47 -18.71 -8.95
CA VAL A 123 -5.99 -17.72 -8.01
C VAL A 123 -5.13 -16.47 -8.16
N SER A 124 -5.78 -15.31 -8.32
CA SER A 124 -5.10 -14.03 -8.41
C SER A 124 -5.70 -13.04 -7.43
N THR A 125 -4.81 -12.34 -6.72
CA THR A 125 -5.17 -11.21 -5.86
C THR A 125 -4.42 -10.00 -6.35
N VAL A 126 -5.16 -8.94 -6.68
CA VAL A 126 -4.60 -7.68 -7.15
C VAL A 126 -5.18 -6.54 -6.32
N ALA A 127 -4.42 -5.47 -6.13
CA ALA A 127 -4.95 -4.23 -5.56
C ALA A 127 -5.05 -3.18 -6.65
N LEU A 128 -6.24 -2.62 -6.85
CA LEU A 128 -6.40 -1.42 -7.67
C LEU A 128 -6.18 -0.20 -6.79
N VAL A 129 -5.40 0.75 -7.30
CA VAL A 129 -5.06 1.99 -6.62
C VAL A 129 -5.36 3.15 -7.56
N PHE A 130 -6.06 4.14 -7.03
CA PHE A 130 -6.62 5.24 -7.81
C PHE A 130 -5.93 6.55 -7.45
N LYS A 131 -5.70 7.36 -8.48
CA LYS A 131 -5.59 8.82 -8.40
C LYS A 131 -6.89 9.44 -8.93
N ASN A 132 -6.98 10.77 -8.93
CA ASN A 132 -8.13 11.45 -9.52
C ASN A 132 -8.33 11.12 -11.00
N SER A 133 -7.24 10.99 -11.78
CA SER A 133 -7.28 10.79 -13.24
C SER A 133 -6.59 9.52 -13.74
N GLU A 134 -5.98 8.73 -12.85
CA GLU A 134 -5.23 7.53 -13.22
C GLU A 134 -5.63 6.34 -12.36
N THR A 135 -5.48 5.13 -12.91
CA THR A 135 -5.71 3.86 -12.22
C THR A 135 -4.49 2.97 -12.41
N TYR A 136 -4.02 2.39 -11.30
CA TYR A 136 -2.89 1.48 -11.26
C TYR A 136 -3.32 0.15 -10.63
N MET A 137 -2.57 -0.91 -10.94
CA MET A 137 -2.74 -2.23 -10.38
C MET A 137 -1.44 -2.67 -9.72
N LEU A 138 -1.51 -3.04 -8.45
CA LEU A 138 -0.44 -3.72 -7.72
C LEU A 138 -0.65 -5.22 -7.82
N THR A 139 0.41 -5.91 -8.21
CA THR A 139 0.53 -7.38 -8.26
C THR A 139 1.81 -7.82 -7.56
N GLY A 140 1.92 -9.12 -7.26
CA GLY A 140 3.01 -9.68 -6.46
C GLY A 140 2.60 -9.89 -5.00
N ASP A 141 3.32 -10.75 -4.30
CA ASP A 141 3.00 -11.16 -2.92
C ASP A 141 4.06 -10.73 -1.90
N ASN A 142 5.20 -10.23 -2.37
CA ASN A 142 6.31 -9.80 -1.54
C ASN A 142 7.09 -8.64 -2.16
N PRO A 143 7.94 -7.96 -1.37
CA PRO A 143 8.70 -6.80 -1.83
C PRO A 143 9.63 -7.02 -3.03
N GLU A 144 10.08 -8.24 -3.31
CA GLU A 144 10.95 -8.55 -4.45
C GLU A 144 10.14 -8.63 -5.77
N ASN A 145 8.89 -9.10 -5.67
CA ASN A 145 8.03 -9.33 -6.82
C ASN A 145 6.85 -8.36 -6.95
N PHE A 146 6.73 -7.37 -6.06
CA PHE A 146 5.77 -6.30 -6.25
C PHE A 146 5.98 -5.62 -7.60
N ARG A 147 4.89 -5.47 -8.35
CA ARG A 147 4.85 -4.80 -9.65
C ARG A 147 3.65 -3.87 -9.69
N ILE A 148 3.91 -2.60 -9.94
CA ILE A 148 2.91 -1.56 -10.16
C ILE A 148 2.74 -1.41 -11.67
N LEU A 149 1.53 -1.70 -12.16
CA LEU A 149 1.20 -1.64 -13.58
C LEU A 149 0.18 -0.52 -13.81
N PRO A 150 0.45 0.43 -14.72
CA PRO A 150 -0.55 1.41 -15.10
C PRO A 150 -1.69 0.69 -15.84
N VAL A 151 -2.91 0.87 -15.37
CA VAL A 151 -4.13 0.36 -16.04
C VAL A 151 -4.71 1.43 -16.95
N SER A 152 -4.72 2.69 -16.48
CA SER A 152 -5.14 3.83 -17.27
C SER A 152 -4.50 5.13 -16.76
N HIS A 153 -4.05 5.97 -17.69
CA HIS A 153 -3.57 7.33 -17.42
C HIS A 153 -4.66 8.40 -17.60
N SER A 154 -5.88 8.00 -17.98
CA SER A 154 -6.98 8.91 -18.29
C SER A 154 -8.28 8.60 -17.55
N ILE A 155 -8.31 7.50 -16.79
CA ILE A 155 -9.45 7.10 -15.96
C ILE A 155 -8.92 6.89 -14.55
N GLY A 156 -9.40 7.70 -13.62
CA GLY A 156 -9.18 7.57 -12.18
C GLY A 156 -10.49 7.61 -11.41
N CYS A 157 -10.42 7.96 -10.13
CA CYS A 157 -11.58 8.08 -9.26
C CYS A 157 -11.52 9.37 -8.44
N PRO A 158 -12.07 10.49 -8.94
CA PRO A 158 -12.15 11.74 -8.17
C PRO A 158 -13.09 11.62 -6.96
N ALA A 159 -14.09 10.73 -7.02
CA ALA A 159 -15.03 10.47 -5.95
C ALA A 159 -14.66 9.18 -5.19
N SER A 160 -13.54 9.18 -4.46
CA SER A 160 -12.94 7.94 -3.93
C SER A 160 -13.83 7.12 -2.98
N LEU A 161 -14.80 7.75 -2.30
CA LEU A 161 -15.77 7.04 -1.46
C LEU A 161 -16.77 6.17 -2.24
N THR A 162 -16.73 6.21 -3.57
CA THR A 162 -17.57 5.39 -4.46
C THR A 162 -16.91 4.08 -4.85
N ILE A 163 -15.61 3.91 -4.52
CA ILE A 163 -14.87 2.69 -4.83
C ILE A 163 -15.47 1.54 -4.02
N THR A 164 -15.87 0.48 -4.72
CA THR A 164 -16.38 -0.74 -4.12
C THR A 164 -15.98 -1.95 -4.93
N SER A 165 -16.02 -3.13 -4.31
CA SER A 165 -15.94 -4.41 -5.02
C SER A 165 -17.28 -5.13 -4.95
N ALA A 166 -17.59 -5.88 -5.99
CA ALA A 166 -18.79 -6.72 -6.04
C ALA A 166 -18.49 -8.02 -6.76
N GLU A 167 -19.16 -9.09 -6.33
CA GLU A 167 -19.17 -10.35 -7.03
C GLU A 167 -20.20 -10.31 -8.15
N VAL A 168 -19.78 -10.61 -9.38
CA VAL A 168 -20.63 -10.63 -10.57
C VAL A 168 -20.55 -12.01 -11.22
N ALA A 169 -21.72 -12.64 -11.41
CA ALA A 169 -21.85 -13.90 -12.12
C ALA A 169 -22.53 -13.70 -13.48
N TYR A 170 -21.95 -14.29 -14.53
CA TYR A 170 -22.56 -14.28 -15.85
C TYR A 170 -23.57 -15.42 -16.00
N LYS A 171 -24.85 -15.06 -16.14
CA LYS A 171 -25.96 -16.01 -16.30
C LYS A 171 -25.82 -16.97 -17.50
N ALA A 172 -25.01 -16.63 -18.50
CA ALA A 172 -25.03 -17.29 -19.80
C ALA A 172 -23.95 -18.38 -20.00
N LEU A 173 -23.04 -18.62 -19.04
CA LEU A 173 -21.81 -19.37 -19.33
C LEU A 173 -21.34 -20.37 -18.26
N ASP A 174 -22.11 -20.64 -17.20
CA ASP A 174 -21.62 -21.38 -16.01
C ASP A 174 -20.24 -20.86 -15.52
N ALA A 175 -19.94 -19.59 -15.85
CA ALA A 175 -18.68 -18.98 -15.50
C ALA A 175 -18.69 -18.72 -13.99
N PRO A 176 -17.60 -19.07 -13.29
CA PRO A 176 -17.50 -18.77 -11.87
C PRO A 176 -17.67 -17.26 -11.67
N ALA A 177 -18.34 -16.90 -10.59
CA ALA A 177 -18.51 -15.51 -10.23
C ALA A 177 -17.14 -14.84 -10.07
N GLN A 178 -17.04 -13.59 -10.51
CA GLN A 178 -15.80 -12.81 -10.48
C GLN A 178 -16.00 -11.55 -9.65
N ASN A 179 -15.00 -11.22 -8.84
CA ASN A 179 -14.95 -9.95 -8.17
C ASN A 179 -14.47 -8.87 -9.14
N VAL A 180 -15.30 -7.83 -9.27
CA VAL A 180 -15.01 -6.62 -10.05
C VAL A 180 -14.88 -5.44 -9.11
N ALA A 181 -14.08 -4.45 -9.48
CA ALA A 181 -14.12 -3.15 -8.83
C ALA A 181 -15.06 -2.21 -9.60
N MET A 182 -15.78 -1.36 -8.90
CA MET A 182 -16.65 -0.33 -9.46
C MET A 182 -16.39 1.00 -8.75
N TRP A 183 -16.49 2.10 -9.49
CA TRP A 183 -16.33 3.45 -8.94
C TRP A 183 -16.96 4.51 -9.86
N LEU A 184 -17.17 5.72 -9.35
CA LEU A 184 -17.52 6.88 -10.17
C LEU A 184 -16.24 7.61 -10.60
N SER A 185 -16.05 7.70 -11.92
CA SER A 185 -14.99 8.47 -12.57
C SER A 185 -15.52 9.82 -13.06
N ASP A 186 -14.63 10.69 -13.57
CA ASP A 186 -15.04 11.91 -14.30
C ASP A 186 -15.70 11.60 -15.66
N LYS A 187 -15.54 10.37 -16.13
CA LYS A 187 -16.20 9.83 -17.34
C LYS A 187 -17.48 9.04 -17.04
N GLY A 188 -17.95 9.04 -15.78
CA GLY A 188 -19.13 8.29 -15.34
C GLY A 188 -18.80 7.00 -14.58
N PRO A 189 -19.79 6.12 -14.36
CA PRO A 189 -19.62 4.85 -13.64
C PRO A 189 -18.73 3.88 -14.40
N MET A 190 -17.67 3.41 -13.74
CA MET A 190 -16.66 2.53 -14.30
C MET A 190 -16.62 1.20 -13.55
N MET A 191 -16.21 0.15 -14.25
CA MET A 191 -15.85 -1.12 -13.66
C MET A 191 -14.53 -1.64 -14.20
N PHE A 192 -13.76 -2.28 -13.33
CA PHE A 192 -12.58 -3.04 -13.72
C PHE A 192 -12.90 -4.53 -13.70
N ILE A 193 -12.76 -5.16 -14.86
CA ILE A 193 -13.03 -6.58 -15.06
C ILE A 193 -12.07 -7.13 -16.12
N ASN A 194 -11.56 -8.34 -15.90
CA ASN A 194 -10.64 -9.02 -16.83
C ASN A 194 -9.44 -8.14 -17.24
N ASN A 195 -8.81 -7.46 -16.27
CA ASN A 195 -7.69 -6.53 -16.50
C ASN A 195 -7.99 -5.33 -17.41
N THR A 196 -9.27 -4.99 -17.60
CA THR A 196 -9.69 -3.84 -18.41
C THR A 196 -10.71 -2.98 -17.67
N ILE A 197 -10.62 -1.66 -17.86
CA ILE A 197 -11.63 -0.72 -17.39
C ILE A 197 -12.70 -0.57 -18.47
N ARG A 198 -13.97 -0.61 -18.06
CA ARG A 198 -15.13 -0.45 -18.93
C ARG A 198 -16.18 0.42 -18.25
N ALA A 199 -16.93 1.19 -19.02
CA ALA A 199 -18.13 1.84 -18.51
C ALA A 199 -19.16 0.78 -18.11
N ILE A 200 -19.90 1.03 -17.03
CA ILE A 200 -21.01 0.15 -16.63
C ILE A 200 -22.18 0.41 -17.59
N PRO A 201 -22.64 -0.62 -18.34
CA PRO A 201 -23.70 -0.42 -19.31
C PRO A 201 -25.08 -0.27 -18.65
N GLY A 202 -25.95 0.52 -19.27
CA GLY A 202 -27.37 0.67 -18.89
C GLY A 202 -27.64 1.71 -17.80
N VAL A 203 -26.59 2.36 -17.28
CA VAL A 203 -26.72 3.45 -16.30
C VAL A 203 -26.39 4.82 -16.87
N GLU A 204 -26.00 4.91 -18.13
CA GLU A 204 -25.53 6.14 -18.78
C GLU A 204 -26.58 7.25 -18.72
N ASN A 205 -27.86 6.89 -18.91
CA ASN A 205 -28.98 7.83 -18.88
C ASN A 205 -29.17 8.54 -17.52
N PHE A 206 -28.68 7.97 -16.42
CA PHE A 206 -28.76 8.60 -15.09
C PHE A 206 -27.66 9.64 -14.86
N PHE A 207 -26.65 9.68 -15.74
CA PHE A 207 -25.50 10.59 -15.66
C PHE A 207 -25.39 11.48 -16.90
N ASP A 208 -26.29 11.35 -17.86
CA ASP A 208 -26.37 12.20 -19.03
C ASP A 208 -27.13 13.50 -18.72
N THR A 209 -26.38 14.56 -18.44
CA THR A 209 -26.95 15.89 -18.17
C THR A 209 -27.61 16.53 -19.40
N SER A 210 -27.46 15.96 -20.60
CA SER A 210 -28.12 16.48 -21.81
C SER A 210 -29.61 16.12 -21.88
N LEU A 211 -30.04 15.06 -21.19
CA LEU A 211 -31.44 14.66 -21.12
C LEU A 211 -32.25 15.54 -20.15
N ASP A 212 -31.63 16.09 -19.11
CA ASP A 212 -32.28 16.99 -18.14
C ASP A 212 -32.75 18.32 -18.76
N VAL A 213 -32.10 18.76 -19.85
CA VAL A 213 -32.48 20.00 -20.55
C VAL A 213 -33.69 19.78 -21.47
N ALA A 214 -34.00 18.54 -21.86
CA ALA A 214 -35.10 18.25 -22.78
C ALA A 214 -36.47 18.10 -22.10
N THR A 215 -36.52 17.87 -20.78
CA THR A 215 -37.77 17.67 -20.03
C THR A 215 -38.21 18.86 -19.19
N SER A 216 -37.52 20.00 -19.23
CA SER A 216 -37.97 21.21 -18.53
C SER A 216 -38.97 22.08 -19.31
N ILE A 217 -39.68 21.53 -20.31
CA ILE A 217 -40.80 22.20 -21.00
C ILE A 217 -42.12 21.56 -20.56
N HIS A 218 -42.57 21.95 -19.36
CA HIS A 218 -43.96 22.16 -18.88
C HIS A 218 -45.01 21.02 -18.92
N PRO A 219 -46.02 21.03 -18.00
CA PRO A 219 -46.62 22.16 -17.27
C PRO A 219 -46.15 22.33 -15.83
#